data_AF-A0A8J8K197-F1
#
_entry.id   AF-A0A8J8K197-F1
#
_cell.length_a   1.000
_cell.length_b   1.000
_cell.length_c   1.000
_cell.angle_alpha   90.00
_cell.angle_beta   90.00
_cell.angle_gamma   90.00
#
_symmetry.space_group_name_H-M   'P 1'
#
loop_
_entity.id
_entity.type
_entity.pdbx_description
1 polymer ?
#
loop_
_entity_poly.entity_id
_entity_poly.type
_entity_poly.pdbx_seq_one_letter_code
_entity_poly.pdbx_strand_id
1 'polypeptide(L)'
;ELKVILRPLFEKHMDDIIEGHFSATMMEDWTNDDENLLKWRAETAETSFELAADCSTEISEQEYYDKGIFIVAMIKAGVELAFESMVAAGIIEESAYYESLHETPLIANCIARNKLYEMNVVISDTAEYGNYLFTHAAVPLLTEYANNLTLEQLGEGISASDNGVDNVRLIAVNEAIRNHTVEVVGKKLRGYMTDMKRIVEASS
;
A
#
# COMPACT_ATOMS: atom_id res chain seq x y z
N GLU A 1 -3.60 9.20 -12.32
CA GLU A 1 -2.27 9.02 -12.95
C GLU A 1 -1.51 7.85 -12.34
N LEU A 2 -1.26 7.81 -11.03
CA LEU A 2 -0.65 6.65 -10.35
C LEU A 2 -1.22 5.30 -10.78
N LYS A 3 -2.56 5.15 -10.75
CA LYS A 3 -3.23 3.91 -11.19
C LYS A 3 -2.97 3.56 -12.66
N VAL A 4 -2.70 4.54 -13.52
CA VAL A 4 -2.40 4.30 -14.94
C VAL A 4 -0.96 3.81 -15.08
N ILE A 5 -0.02 4.45 -14.38
CA ILE A 5 1.41 4.11 -14.42
C ILE A 5 1.65 2.72 -13.84
N LEU A 6 1.05 2.41 -12.70
CA LEU A 6 1.32 1.18 -11.94
C LEU A 6 0.50 -0.02 -12.40
N ARG A 7 -0.63 0.17 -13.10
CA ARG A 7 -1.52 -0.94 -13.49
C ARG A 7 -0.81 -2.07 -14.24
N PRO A 8 0.02 -1.81 -15.27
CA PRO A 8 0.73 -2.89 -15.95
C PRO A 8 1.65 -3.70 -15.02
N LEU A 9 2.22 -3.07 -13.99
CA LEU A 9 3.06 -3.75 -13.01
C LEU A 9 2.22 -4.65 -12.09
N PHE A 10 1.08 -4.16 -11.60
CA PHE A 10 0.17 -4.96 -10.76
C PHE A 10 -0.40 -6.15 -11.53
N GLU A 11 -0.83 -5.94 -12.78
CA GLU A 11 -1.32 -7.00 -13.67
C GLU A 11 -0.22 -8.04 -13.90
N LYS A 12 1.00 -7.61 -14.26
CA LYS A 12 2.14 -8.52 -14.43
C LYS A 12 2.41 -9.33 -13.16
N HIS A 13 2.41 -8.68 -11.99
CA HIS A 13 2.70 -9.37 -10.74
C HIS A 13 1.62 -10.41 -10.40
N MET A 14 0.36 -10.14 -10.72
CA MET A 14 -0.74 -11.11 -10.58
C MET A 14 -0.60 -12.25 -11.59
N ASP A 15 -0.25 -11.95 -12.85
CA ASP A 15 -0.02 -12.95 -13.89
C ASP A 15 1.14 -13.89 -13.49
N ASP A 16 2.28 -13.35 -13.05
CA ASP A 16 3.43 -14.14 -12.59
C ASP A 16 3.06 -15.07 -11.41
N ILE A 17 2.15 -14.64 -10.53
CA ILE A 17 1.65 -15.45 -9.42
C ILE A 17 0.77 -16.59 -9.94
N ILE A 18 -0.18 -16.31 -10.83
CA ILE A 18 -1.12 -17.31 -11.37
C ILE A 18 -0.41 -18.33 -12.26
N GLU A 19 0.56 -17.89 -13.06
CA GLU A 19 1.37 -18.75 -13.93
C GLU A 19 2.44 -19.53 -13.15
N GLY A 20 2.63 -19.23 -11.86
CA GLY A 20 3.62 -19.87 -10.98
C GLY A 20 5.05 -19.39 -11.19
N HIS A 21 5.27 -18.43 -12.09
CA HIS A 21 6.57 -17.85 -12.38
C HIS A 21 7.19 -17.17 -11.16
N PHE A 22 6.37 -16.41 -10.40
CA PHE A 22 6.77 -15.81 -9.13
C PHE A 22 7.35 -16.86 -8.16
N SER A 23 6.61 -17.95 -7.95
CA SER A 23 7.05 -19.00 -7.03
C SER A 23 8.28 -19.75 -7.55
N ALA A 24 8.38 -19.98 -8.86
CA ALA A 24 9.53 -20.65 -9.45
C ALA A 24 10.81 -19.83 -9.24
N THR A 25 10.79 -18.53 -9.55
CA THR A 25 11.94 -17.64 -9.36
C THR A 25 12.35 -17.52 -7.90
N MET A 26 11.40 -17.42 -6.97
CA MET A 26 11.71 -17.39 -5.54
C MET A 26 12.36 -18.71 -5.07
N MET A 27 11.82 -19.86 -5.50
CA MET A 27 12.38 -21.16 -5.15
C MET A 27 13.79 -21.36 -5.71
N GLU A 28 14.09 -20.80 -6.89
CA GLU A 28 15.45 -20.78 -7.44
C GLU A 28 16.41 -20.02 -6.51
N ASP A 29 16.01 -18.87 -5.97
CA ASP A 29 16.82 -18.12 -4.99
C ASP A 29 17.03 -18.90 -3.70
N TRP A 30 15.99 -19.57 -3.19
CA TRP A 30 16.09 -20.43 -2.00
C TRP A 30 17.05 -21.60 -2.20
N THR A 31 17.10 -22.18 -3.40
CA THR A 31 18.10 -23.21 -3.71
C THR A 31 19.52 -22.67 -3.83
N ASN A 32 19.68 -21.35 -3.94
CA ASN A 32 20.93 -20.63 -4.02
C ASN A 32 21.22 -19.85 -2.72
N ASP A 33 20.86 -20.44 -1.58
CA ASP A 33 21.13 -19.92 -0.24
C ASP A 33 20.60 -18.48 0.00
N ASP A 34 19.44 -18.16 -0.59
CA ASP A 34 18.75 -16.87 -0.44
C ASP A 34 19.59 -15.66 -0.89
N GLU A 35 20.48 -15.85 -1.89
CA GLU A 35 21.45 -14.83 -2.30
C GLU A 35 20.80 -13.48 -2.62
N ASN A 36 19.71 -13.47 -3.40
CA ASN A 36 19.04 -12.22 -3.76
C ASN A 36 18.28 -11.64 -2.57
N LEU A 37 17.52 -12.45 -1.83
CA LEU A 37 16.78 -11.99 -0.65
C LEU A 37 17.72 -11.30 0.36
N LEU A 38 18.82 -11.96 0.71
CA LEU A 38 19.80 -11.44 1.68
C LEU A 38 20.50 -10.18 1.15
N LYS A 39 20.83 -10.14 -0.13
CA LYS A 39 21.41 -8.97 -0.78
C LYS A 39 20.45 -7.77 -0.70
N TRP A 40 19.20 -7.94 -1.10
CA TRP A 40 18.21 -6.85 -1.09
C TRP A 40 17.88 -6.39 0.33
N ARG A 41 17.87 -7.30 1.30
CA ARG A 41 17.76 -6.97 2.72
C ARG A 41 18.92 -6.09 3.19
N ALA A 42 20.15 -6.42 2.82
CA ALA A 42 21.33 -5.60 3.13
C ALA A 42 21.27 -4.23 2.44
N GLU A 43 20.91 -4.17 1.14
CA GLU A 43 20.76 -2.91 0.41
C GLU A 43 19.68 -2.02 1.02
N THR A 44 18.58 -2.60 1.49
CA THR A 44 17.49 -1.87 2.17
C THR A 44 17.97 -1.23 3.46
N ALA A 45 18.75 -1.96 4.27
CA ALA A 45 19.29 -1.47 5.55
C ALA A 45 20.22 -0.25 5.37
N GLU A 46 20.84 -0.11 4.20
CA GLU A 46 21.73 1.01 3.86
C GLU A 46 21.01 2.21 3.23
N THR A 47 19.68 2.14 3.06
CA THR A 47 18.92 3.26 2.48
C THR A 47 18.89 4.46 3.42
N SER A 48 18.79 5.66 2.84
CA SER A 48 18.73 6.90 3.62
C SER A 48 17.52 6.96 4.57
N PHE A 49 16.41 6.29 4.24
CA PHE A 49 15.24 6.19 5.11
C PHE A 49 15.52 5.31 6.33
N GLU A 50 16.11 4.13 6.14
CA GLU A 50 16.48 3.23 7.25
C GLU A 50 17.53 3.86 8.17
N LEU A 51 18.52 4.55 7.59
CA LEU A 51 19.58 5.23 8.35
C LEU A 51 19.16 6.60 8.91
N ALA A 52 17.97 7.10 8.59
CA ALA A 52 17.52 8.41 9.06
C ALA A 52 17.46 8.44 10.60
N ALA A 53 17.96 9.52 11.21
CA ALA A 53 17.90 9.68 12.65
C ALA A 53 16.45 9.83 13.14
N ASP A 54 16.19 9.36 14.37
CA ASP A 54 14.90 9.58 15.02
C ASP A 54 14.59 11.07 15.13
N CYS A 55 13.36 11.43 14.81
CA CYS A 55 12.88 12.80 14.93
C CYS A 55 12.10 12.94 16.24
N SER A 56 12.50 13.90 17.08
CA SER A 56 11.76 14.25 18.30
C SER A 56 10.69 15.33 18.07
N THR A 57 10.55 15.80 16.82
CA THR A 57 9.49 16.74 16.47
C THR A 57 8.15 16.08 16.66
N GLU A 58 7.32 16.69 17.50
CA GLU A 58 5.93 16.29 17.63
C GLU A 58 5.19 16.69 16.35
N ILE A 59 4.60 15.70 15.68
CA ILE A 59 3.77 15.89 14.49
C ILE A 59 2.35 15.53 14.89
N SER A 60 1.43 16.48 14.73
CA SER A 60 0.02 16.23 15.03
C SER A 60 -0.62 15.28 14.01
N GLU A 61 -1.71 14.61 14.40
CA GLU A 61 -2.45 13.73 13.48
C GLU A 61 -2.87 14.45 12.19
N GLN A 62 -3.40 15.69 12.31
CA GLN A 62 -3.81 16.47 11.15
C GLN A 62 -2.63 16.81 10.23
N GLU A 63 -1.46 17.08 10.81
CA GLU A 63 -0.25 17.41 10.05
C GLU A 63 0.24 16.22 9.20
N TYR A 64 0.06 14.98 9.66
CA TYR A 64 0.33 13.79 8.83
C TYR A 64 -0.57 13.74 7.59
N TYR A 65 -1.85 14.10 7.71
CA TYR A 65 -2.76 14.12 6.57
C TYR A 65 -2.47 15.29 5.62
N ASP A 66 -2.21 16.47 6.18
CA ASP A 66 -2.00 17.70 5.39
C ASP A 66 -0.68 17.65 4.60
N LYS A 67 0.38 17.06 5.18
CA LYS A 67 1.67 16.89 4.52
C LYS A 67 1.78 15.58 3.74
N GLY A 68 1.02 14.56 4.12
CA GLY A 68 1.09 13.21 3.55
C GLY A 68 0.23 12.98 2.29
N ILE A 69 -0.10 14.02 1.52
CA ILE A 69 -1.04 13.93 0.38
C ILE A 69 -0.61 12.85 -0.61
N PHE A 70 0.68 12.83 -0.97
CA PHE A 70 1.21 11.82 -1.88
C PHE A 70 1.14 10.40 -1.31
N ILE A 71 1.41 10.22 -0.01
CA ILE A 71 1.30 8.91 0.67
C ILE A 71 -0.15 8.43 0.66
N VAL A 72 -1.12 9.30 0.97
CA VAL A 72 -2.55 8.97 0.92
C VAL A 72 -2.97 8.54 -0.49
N ALA A 73 -2.50 9.24 -1.52
CA ALA A 73 -2.76 8.87 -2.91
C ALA A 73 -2.14 7.52 -3.30
N MET A 74 -0.92 7.23 -2.85
CA MET A 74 -0.22 5.96 -3.08
C MET A 74 -0.95 4.79 -2.40
N ILE A 75 -1.36 4.93 -1.14
CA ILE A 75 -2.12 3.90 -0.42
C ILE A 75 -3.43 3.62 -1.15
N LYS A 76 -4.20 4.66 -1.50
CA LYS A 76 -5.46 4.50 -2.23
C LYS A 76 -5.24 3.79 -3.57
N ALA A 77 -4.28 4.25 -4.37
CA ALA A 77 -4.02 3.68 -5.69
C ALA A 77 -3.54 2.22 -5.60
N GLY A 78 -2.64 1.91 -4.67
CA GLY A 78 -2.10 0.56 -4.47
C GLY A 78 -3.17 -0.42 -4.02
N VAL A 79 -3.99 -0.07 -3.03
CA VAL A 79 -5.10 -0.91 -2.56
C VAL A 79 -6.11 -1.17 -3.68
N GLU A 80 -6.53 -0.13 -4.39
CA GLU A 80 -7.49 -0.30 -5.48
C GLU A 80 -6.92 -1.16 -6.61
N LEU A 81 -5.66 -0.97 -6.99
CA LEU A 81 -5.02 -1.79 -8.03
C LEU A 81 -4.82 -3.24 -7.61
N ALA A 82 -4.41 -3.51 -6.38
CA ALA A 82 -4.29 -4.86 -5.85
C ALA A 82 -5.66 -5.56 -5.88
N PHE A 83 -6.69 -4.90 -5.36
CA PHE A 83 -8.06 -5.42 -5.36
C PHE A 83 -8.57 -5.70 -6.79
N GLU A 84 -8.45 -4.73 -7.70
CA GLU A 84 -8.90 -4.85 -9.09
C GLU A 84 -8.18 -6.00 -9.81
N SER A 85 -6.86 -6.13 -9.62
CA SER A 85 -6.05 -7.15 -10.30
C SER A 85 -6.41 -8.56 -9.80
N MET A 86 -6.61 -8.72 -8.49
CA MET A 86 -7.06 -9.98 -7.91
C MET A 86 -8.45 -10.38 -8.44
N VAL A 87 -9.40 -9.45 -8.44
CA VAL A 87 -10.76 -9.72 -8.94
C VAL A 87 -10.76 -10.04 -10.43
N ALA A 88 -9.96 -9.33 -11.23
CA ALA A 88 -9.79 -9.61 -12.65
C ALA A 88 -9.20 -11.00 -12.92
N ALA A 89 -8.32 -11.50 -12.05
CA ALA A 89 -7.77 -12.86 -12.08
C ALA A 89 -8.76 -13.94 -11.58
N GLY A 90 -9.98 -13.56 -11.18
CA GLY A 90 -11.02 -14.49 -10.73
C GLY A 90 -11.07 -14.74 -9.23
N ILE A 91 -10.30 -14.01 -8.42
CA ILE A 91 -10.40 -14.05 -6.96
C ILE A 91 -11.69 -13.35 -6.54
N ILE A 92 -12.42 -13.94 -5.59
CA ILE A 92 -13.68 -13.35 -5.11
C ILE A 92 -13.42 -12.03 -4.37
N GLU A 93 -14.38 -11.11 -4.47
CA GLU A 93 -14.24 -9.75 -3.94
C GLU A 93 -13.96 -9.72 -2.42
N GLU A 94 -14.58 -10.61 -1.65
CA GLU A 94 -14.32 -10.70 -0.21
C GLU A 94 -12.87 -11.08 0.10
N SER A 95 -12.31 -12.06 -0.61
CA SER A 95 -10.90 -12.46 -0.46
C SER A 95 -9.98 -11.32 -0.89
N ALA A 96 -10.23 -10.72 -2.05
CA ALA A 96 -9.43 -9.59 -2.53
C ALA A 96 -9.45 -8.41 -1.54
N TYR A 97 -10.56 -8.16 -0.85
CA TYR A 97 -10.64 -7.15 0.21
C TYR A 97 -9.78 -7.50 1.44
N TYR A 98 -9.84 -8.75 1.91
CA TYR A 98 -9.05 -9.19 3.06
C TYR A 98 -7.55 -9.12 2.77
N GLU A 99 -7.12 -9.57 1.60
CA GLU A 99 -5.71 -9.60 1.17
C GLU A 99 -5.18 -8.24 0.65
N SER A 100 -5.97 -7.15 0.77
CA SER A 100 -5.53 -5.80 0.37
C SER A 100 -5.82 -4.75 1.44
N LEU A 101 -7.04 -4.19 1.43
CA LEU A 101 -7.41 -3.07 2.30
C LEU A 101 -7.43 -3.48 3.78
N HIS A 102 -7.86 -4.70 4.11
CA HIS A 102 -8.02 -5.11 5.50
C HIS A 102 -6.68 -5.22 6.26
N GLU A 103 -5.63 -5.70 5.60
CA GLU A 103 -4.31 -5.91 6.21
C GLU A 103 -3.42 -4.68 6.20
N THR A 104 -3.73 -3.68 5.35
CA THR A 104 -2.94 -2.45 5.22
C THR A 104 -2.59 -1.80 6.58
N PRO A 105 -3.50 -1.68 7.57
CA PRO A 105 -3.16 -1.12 8.88
C PRO A 105 -2.13 -1.95 9.67
N LEU A 106 -2.12 -3.28 9.53
CA LEU A 106 -1.18 -4.15 10.23
C LEU A 106 0.25 -3.91 9.73
N ILE A 107 0.42 -3.85 8.41
CA ILE A 107 1.72 -3.54 7.78
C ILE A 107 2.19 -2.12 8.13
N ALA A 108 1.27 -1.14 8.09
CA ALA A 108 1.59 0.23 8.48
C ALA A 108 2.08 0.32 9.95
N ASN A 109 1.50 -0.47 10.86
CA ASN A 109 1.94 -0.52 12.25
C ASN A 109 3.35 -1.10 12.41
N CYS A 110 3.77 -2.06 11.57
CA CYS A 110 5.15 -2.55 11.57
C CYS A 110 6.12 -1.42 11.20
N ILE A 111 5.83 -0.67 10.13
CA ILE A 111 6.65 0.46 9.68
C ILE A 111 6.71 1.56 10.75
N ALA A 112 5.58 1.87 11.38
CA ALA A 112 5.52 2.86 12.44
C ALA A 112 6.33 2.45 13.68
N ARG A 113 6.43 1.14 13.97
CA ARG A 113 7.19 0.65 15.12
C ARG A 113 8.70 0.76 14.90
N ASN A 114 9.21 0.27 13.78
CA ASN A 114 10.65 0.29 13.50
C ASN A 114 10.96 0.11 11.99
N LYS A 115 10.42 1.05 11.19
CA LYS A 115 10.70 1.26 9.76
C LYS A 115 10.51 0.01 8.88
N LEU A 116 11.14 -0.04 7.70
CA LEU A 116 11.03 -1.17 6.78
C LEU A 116 11.71 -2.42 7.33
N TYR A 117 12.69 -2.27 8.21
CA TYR A 117 13.31 -3.39 8.92
C TYR A 117 12.27 -4.23 9.67
N GLU A 118 11.44 -3.62 10.53
CA GLU A 118 10.41 -4.35 11.29
C GLU A 118 9.40 -5.00 10.37
N MET A 119 8.97 -4.29 9.32
CA MET A 119 8.06 -4.86 8.33
C MET A 119 8.64 -6.14 7.72
N ASN A 120 9.86 -6.08 7.20
CA ASN A 120 10.49 -7.20 6.49
C ASN A 120 10.81 -8.37 7.43
N VAL A 121 11.12 -8.12 8.70
CA VAL A 121 11.36 -9.19 9.69
C VAL A 121 10.07 -9.84 10.20
N VAL A 122 8.94 -9.12 10.21
CA VAL A 122 7.65 -9.63 10.70
C VAL A 122 6.92 -10.47 9.65
N ILE A 123 7.04 -10.11 8.38
CA ILE A 123 6.40 -10.86 7.27
C ILE A 123 7.19 -12.13 6.94
N SER A 124 6.61 -13.02 6.14
CA SER A 124 7.31 -14.23 5.68
C SER A 124 8.36 -13.90 4.62
N ASP A 125 9.37 -14.77 4.46
CA ASP A 125 10.38 -14.62 3.40
C ASP A 125 9.76 -14.53 2.00
N THR A 126 8.63 -15.23 1.76
CA THR A 126 7.87 -15.11 0.50
C THR A 126 7.29 -13.70 0.30
N ALA A 127 6.74 -13.10 1.35
CA ALA A 127 6.19 -11.76 1.29
C ALA A 127 7.30 -10.70 1.13
N GLU A 128 8.43 -10.89 1.83
CA GLU A 128 9.60 -10.02 1.68
C GLU A 128 10.22 -10.10 0.28
N TYR A 129 10.36 -11.31 -0.27
CA TYR A 129 10.87 -11.51 -1.62
C TYR A 129 9.95 -10.83 -2.66
N GLY A 130 8.64 -11.01 -2.54
CA GLY A 130 7.66 -10.34 -3.40
C GLY A 130 7.66 -8.82 -3.26
N ASN A 131 7.83 -8.30 -2.04
CA ASN A 131 8.03 -6.88 -1.81
C ASN A 131 9.23 -6.34 -2.60
N TYR A 132 10.38 -7.04 -2.58
CA TYR A 132 11.56 -6.60 -3.32
C TYR A 132 11.39 -6.66 -4.83
N LEU A 133 10.82 -7.75 -5.37
CA LEU A 133 10.53 -7.84 -6.80
C LEU A 133 9.64 -6.68 -7.27
N PHE A 134 8.58 -6.39 -6.51
CA PHE A 134 7.67 -5.29 -6.82
C PHE A 134 8.38 -3.93 -6.70
N THR A 135 9.08 -3.68 -5.60
CA THR A 135 9.73 -2.39 -5.31
C THR A 135 10.81 -2.05 -6.34
N HIS A 136 11.64 -3.02 -6.74
CA HIS A 136 12.67 -2.80 -7.76
C HIS A 136 12.11 -2.45 -9.14
N ALA A 137 10.88 -2.86 -9.45
CA ALA A 137 10.18 -2.45 -10.66
C ALA A 137 9.42 -1.12 -10.48
N ALA A 138 8.75 -0.93 -9.33
CA ALA A 138 7.89 0.22 -9.08
C ALA A 138 8.67 1.54 -8.93
N VAL A 139 9.81 1.53 -8.23
CA VAL A 139 10.60 2.74 -7.97
C VAL A 139 11.10 3.40 -9.28
N PRO A 140 11.71 2.67 -10.23
CA PRO A 140 12.07 3.24 -11.53
C PRO A 140 10.86 3.76 -12.31
N LEU A 141 9.74 3.03 -12.31
CA LEU A 141 8.51 3.44 -13.01
C LEU A 141 7.92 4.74 -12.47
N LEU A 142 8.05 4.99 -11.17
CA LEU A 142 7.53 6.20 -10.52
C LEU A 142 8.49 7.39 -10.55
N THR A 143 9.74 7.19 -10.96
CA THR A 143 10.79 8.23 -10.88
C THR A 143 10.42 9.49 -11.66
N GLU A 144 9.98 9.36 -12.92
CA GLU A 144 9.60 10.52 -13.73
C GLU A 144 8.38 11.23 -13.14
N TYR A 145 7.36 10.47 -12.71
CA TYR A 145 6.17 11.03 -12.09
C TYR A 145 6.50 11.79 -10.79
N ALA A 146 7.30 11.19 -9.90
CA ALA A 146 7.70 11.79 -8.63
C ALA A 146 8.51 13.07 -8.83
N ASN A 147 9.40 13.12 -9.83
CA ASN A 147 10.19 14.31 -10.16
C ASN A 147 9.35 15.48 -10.69
N ASN A 148 8.15 15.21 -11.20
CA ASN A 148 7.22 16.23 -11.69
C ASN A 148 6.25 16.73 -10.61
N LEU A 149 6.27 16.16 -9.40
CA LEU A 149 5.45 16.62 -8.29
C LEU A 149 6.03 17.87 -7.62
N THR A 150 5.15 18.74 -7.13
CA THR A 150 5.55 19.90 -6.33
C THR A 150 5.91 19.51 -4.90
N LEU A 151 6.67 20.35 -4.20
CA LEU A 151 7.00 20.12 -2.79
C LEU A 151 5.76 20.08 -1.89
N GLU A 152 4.73 20.89 -2.19
CA GLU A 152 3.43 20.84 -1.51
C GLU A 152 2.76 19.47 -1.64
N GLN A 153 2.85 18.83 -2.81
CA GLN A 153 2.30 17.50 -3.04
C GLN A 153 3.13 16.41 -2.32
N LEU A 154 4.45 16.59 -2.23
CA LEU A 154 5.38 15.61 -1.66
C LEU A 154 5.45 15.62 -0.14
N GLY A 155 5.26 16.78 0.52
CA GLY A 155 5.46 16.84 1.97
C GLY A 155 5.43 18.21 2.65
N GLU A 156 5.42 19.33 1.91
CA GLU A 156 5.35 20.66 2.53
C GLU A 156 3.94 21.01 3.02
N GLY A 157 2.92 20.36 2.46
CA GLY A 157 1.51 20.65 2.73
C GLY A 157 0.97 21.79 1.86
N ILE A 158 -0.35 21.95 1.83
CA ILE A 158 -1.01 22.99 1.02
C ILE A 158 -0.98 24.32 1.79
N SER A 159 -0.31 25.33 1.21
CA SER A 159 -0.15 26.65 1.82
C SER A 159 -1.37 27.57 1.62
N ALA A 160 -2.30 27.17 0.76
CA ALA A 160 -3.43 28.00 0.35
C ALA A 160 -4.45 28.16 1.49
N SER A 161 -4.85 29.40 1.78
CA SER A 161 -5.89 29.74 2.77
C SER A 161 -7.32 29.65 2.22
N ASP A 162 -7.47 29.41 0.92
CA ASP A 162 -8.75 29.26 0.24
C ASP A 162 -9.11 27.77 0.09
N ASN A 163 -10.15 27.35 0.81
CA ASN A 163 -10.72 26.01 0.75
C ASN A 163 -11.88 25.91 -0.26
N GLY A 164 -12.05 26.93 -1.11
CA GLY A 164 -13.05 26.96 -2.15
C GLY A 164 -12.82 25.85 -3.18
N VAL A 165 -13.66 24.82 -3.15
CA VAL A 165 -13.70 23.76 -4.15
C VAL A 165 -15.02 23.80 -4.90
N ASP A 166 -15.01 23.43 -6.19
CA ASP A 166 -16.25 23.26 -6.94
C ASP A 166 -17.07 22.13 -6.32
N ASN A 167 -18.24 22.48 -5.77
CA ASN A 167 -19.14 21.55 -5.10
C ASN A 167 -19.58 20.39 -6.01
N VAL A 168 -19.76 20.63 -7.31
CA VAL A 168 -20.16 19.58 -8.26
C VAL A 168 -19.04 18.56 -8.41
N ARG A 169 -17.80 19.03 -8.63
CA ARG A 169 -16.61 18.17 -8.68
C ARG A 169 -16.38 17.44 -7.36
N LEU A 170 -16.56 18.09 -6.22
CA LEU A 170 -16.41 17.47 -4.90
C LEU A 170 -17.40 16.31 -4.71
N ILE A 171 -18.67 16.50 -5.09
CA ILE A 171 -19.69 15.44 -5.05
C ILE A 171 -19.27 14.27 -5.94
N ALA A 172 -18.86 14.54 -7.18
CA ALA A 172 -18.45 13.51 -8.13
C ALA A 172 -17.24 12.70 -7.63
N VAL A 173 -16.24 13.36 -7.04
CA VAL A 173 -15.06 12.69 -6.46
C VAL A 173 -15.47 11.82 -5.27
N ASN A 174 -16.29 12.34 -4.36
CA ASN A 174 -16.76 11.59 -3.19
C ASN A 174 -17.60 10.37 -3.59
N GLU A 175 -18.44 10.52 -4.61
CA GLU A 175 -19.24 9.43 -5.16
C GLU A 175 -18.34 8.35 -5.79
N ALA A 176 -17.37 8.74 -6.61
CA ALA A 176 -16.42 7.83 -7.22
C ALA A 176 -15.61 7.03 -6.19
N ILE A 177 -15.19 7.66 -5.09
CA ILE A 177 -14.47 6.99 -3.99
C ILE A 177 -15.39 5.97 -3.32
N ARG A 178 -16.59 6.38 -2.89
CA ARG A 178 -17.50 5.52 -2.11
C ARG A 178 -18.07 4.36 -2.90
N ASN A 179 -18.19 4.52 -4.22
CA ASN A 179 -18.73 3.51 -5.12
C ASN A 179 -17.66 2.58 -5.69
N HIS A 180 -16.38 2.74 -5.34
CA HIS A 180 -15.38 1.75 -5.68
C HIS A 180 -15.72 0.40 -5.03
N THR A 181 -15.58 -0.70 -5.78
CA THR A 181 -16.02 -2.02 -5.33
C THR A 181 -15.38 -2.45 -4.00
N VAL A 182 -14.09 -2.17 -3.80
CA VAL A 182 -13.39 -2.41 -2.52
C VAL A 182 -14.06 -1.71 -1.33
N GLU A 183 -14.61 -0.51 -1.52
CA GLU A 183 -15.30 0.25 -0.48
C GLU A 183 -16.70 -0.31 -0.20
N VAL A 184 -17.41 -0.72 -1.26
CA VAL A 184 -18.74 -1.34 -1.14
C VAL A 184 -18.65 -2.65 -0.36
N VAL A 185 -17.73 -3.53 -0.75
CA VAL A 185 -17.48 -4.83 -0.11
C VAL A 185 -16.92 -4.62 1.29
N GLY A 186 -15.96 -3.72 1.44
CA GLY A 186 -15.36 -3.40 2.73
C GLY A 186 -16.35 -2.86 3.74
N LYS A 187 -17.28 -1.98 3.33
CA LYS A 187 -18.35 -1.49 4.19
C LYS A 187 -19.23 -2.63 4.71
N LYS A 188 -19.61 -3.56 3.83
CA LYS A 188 -20.41 -4.74 4.19
C LYS A 188 -19.67 -5.61 5.20
N LEU A 189 -18.42 -5.97 4.92
CA LEU A 189 -17.61 -6.86 5.77
C LEU A 189 -17.28 -6.22 7.13
N ARG A 190 -16.92 -4.93 7.18
CA ARG A 190 -16.70 -4.20 8.45
C ARG A 190 -17.97 -4.10 9.29
N GLY A 191 -19.13 -3.98 8.65
CA GLY A 191 -20.43 -4.08 9.31
C GLY A 191 -20.59 -5.40 10.07
N TYR A 192 -20.38 -6.54 9.39
CA TYR A 192 -20.48 -7.86 10.01
C TYR A 192 -19.50 -8.07 11.16
N MET A 193 -18.25 -7.64 11.00
CA MET A 193 -17.24 -7.73 12.08
C MET A 193 -17.62 -6.88 13.30
N THR A 194 -18.23 -5.72 13.08
CA THR A 194 -18.67 -4.82 14.16
C THR A 194 -19.85 -5.41 14.92
N ASP A 195 -20.83 -5.98 14.21
CA ASP A 195 -21.98 -6.64 14.81
C ASP A 195 -21.54 -7.88 15.62
N MET A 196 -20.59 -8.66 15.11
CA MET A 196 -20.02 -9.79 15.84
C MET A 196 -19.33 -9.38 17.14
N LYS A 197 -18.52 -8.29 17.13
CA LYS A 197 -17.88 -7.76 18.35
C LYS A 197 -18.93 -7.37 19.40
N ARG A 198 -19.98 -6.67 18.99
CA ARG A 198 -21.10 -6.29 19.88
C ARG A 198 -21.80 -7.50 20.50
N ILE A 199 -22.01 -8.58 19.73
CA ILE A 199 -22.65 -9.80 20.23
C ILE A 199 -21.78 -10.47 21.30
N VAL A 200 -20.47 -10.57 21.07
CA VAL A 200 -19.53 -11.17 22.03
C VAL A 200 -19.48 -10.36 23.33
N GLU A 201 -19.37 -9.03 23.24
CA GLU A 201 -19.39 -8.13 24.40
C GLU A 201 -20.72 -8.17 25.17
N ALA A 202 -21.85 -8.29 24.48
CA ALA A 202 -23.17 -8.41 25.12
C ALA A 202 -23.42 -9.78 25.76
N SER A 203 -22.61 -10.79 25.41
CA SER A 203 -22.70 -12.16 25.92
C SER A 203 -21.65 -12.48 27.00
N SER A 204 -20.78 -11.52 27.31
CA SER A 204 -19.70 -11.59 28.32
C SER A 204 -20.09 -10.84 29.59
#